data_AF-A0A497I8V5-F1
#
_entry.id   AF-A0A497I8V5-F1
#
_cell.length_a   1.000
_cell.length_b   1.000
_cell.length_c   1.000
_cell.angle_alpha   90.00
_cell.angle_beta   90.00
_cell.angle_gamma   90.00
#
_symmetry.space_group_name_H-M   'P 1'
#
loop_
_entity.id
_entity.type
_entity.pdbx_description
1 polymer ?
#
loop_
_entity_poly.entity_id
_entity_poly.type
_entity_poly.pdbx_seq_one_letter_code
_entity_poly.pdbx_strand_id
1 'polypeptide(L)'
;MAKRRKSELRVSKKIQKEKITRSKVKKNPAIAALLNFFVWGLGYIYAERRVVFGALLVISEILSYLLAPFIPPIEESGKLLLWSFPIWLLMSIAFAYDAYQEAL
;
A
#
# COMPACT_ATOMS: atom_id res chain seq x y z
N MET A 1 -29.85 -1.22 41.46
CA MET A 1 -29.21 -0.18 40.61
C MET A 1 -27.73 -0.40 40.32
N ALA A 2 -26.91 -0.94 41.25
CA ALA A 2 -25.45 -1.10 41.05
C ALA A 2 -25.01 -2.00 39.87
N LYS A 3 -25.84 -2.97 39.46
CA LYS A 3 -25.53 -3.92 38.36
C LYS A 3 -25.53 -3.25 36.98
N ARG A 4 -26.45 -2.29 36.72
CA ARG A 4 -26.51 -1.51 35.46
C ARG A 4 -25.32 -0.56 35.30
N ARG A 5 -24.90 0.08 36.38
CA ARG A 5 -23.75 1.00 36.37
C ARG A 5 -22.44 0.31 36.01
N LYS A 6 -22.26 -0.96 36.45
CA LYS A 6 -21.07 -1.77 36.10
C LYS A 6 -21.08 -2.23 34.64
N SER A 7 -22.24 -2.51 34.03
CA SER A 7 -22.32 -2.88 32.61
C SER A 7 -22.02 -1.69 31.69
N GLU A 8 -22.54 -0.51 32.00
CA GLU A 8 -22.30 0.72 31.22
C GLU A 8 -20.81 1.10 31.22
N LEU A 9 -20.14 0.99 32.38
CA LEU A 9 -18.71 1.22 32.52
C LEU A 9 -17.85 0.24 31.70
N ARG A 10 -18.28 -1.03 31.58
CA ARG A 10 -17.57 -2.01 30.74
C ARG A 10 -17.75 -1.72 29.26
N VAL A 11 -18.97 -1.35 28.84
CA VAL A 11 -19.26 -0.99 27.45
C VAL A 11 -18.49 0.26 27.05
N SER A 12 -18.49 1.30 27.89
CA SER A 12 -17.72 2.53 27.65
C SER A 12 -16.22 2.26 27.53
N LYS A 13 -15.65 1.44 28.43
CA LYS A 13 -14.23 1.03 28.34
C LYS A 13 -13.92 0.21 27.09
N LYS A 14 -14.83 -0.66 26.65
CA LYS A 14 -14.66 -1.46 25.43
C LYS A 14 -14.67 -0.57 24.18
N ILE A 15 -15.64 0.36 24.10
CA ILE A 15 -15.73 1.34 23.01
C ILE A 15 -14.49 2.24 23.01
N GLN A 16 -14.03 2.70 24.17
CA GLN A 16 -12.85 3.54 24.28
C GLN A 16 -11.58 2.79 23.87
N LYS A 17 -11.46 1.51 24.26
CA LYS A 17 -10.36 0.63 23.82
C LYS A 17 -10.39 0.44 22.30
N GLU A 18 -11.55 0.15 21.71
CA GLU A 18 -11.71 0.07 20.24
C GLU A 18 -11.38 1.39 19.52
N LYS A 19 -11.75 2.54 20.11
CA LYS A 19 -11.42 3.87 19.58
C LYS A 19 -9.93 4.17 19.64
N ILE A 20 -9.24 3.76 20.70
CA ILE A 20 -7.79 3.90 20.88
C ILE A 20 -7.05 2.95 19.92
N THR A 21 -7.52 1.71 19.72
CA THR A 21 -6.93 0.80 18.72
C THR A 21 -7.11 1.33 17.29
N ARG A 22 -8.14 2.15 17.03
CA ARG A 22 -8.39 2.78 15.74
C ARG A 22 -7.66 4.12 15.53
N SER A 23 -6.98 4.68 16.53
CA SER A 23 -6.04 5.77 16.26
C SER A 23 -4.77 5.17 15.64
N LYS A 24 -4.89 4.67 14.41
CA LYS A 24 -3.72 4.43 13.57
C LYS A 24 -2.95 5.74 13.53
N VAL A 25 -1.72 5.70 14.01
CA VAL A 25 -0.78 6.82 13.85
C VAL A 25 -0.82 7.19 12.37
N LYS A 26 -1.24 8.43 12.05
CA LYS A 26 -1.17 8.91 10.67
C LYS A 26 0.27 8.80 10.23
N LYS A 27 0.51 7.88 9.31
CA LYS A 27 1.82 7.63 8.73
C LYS A 27 2.18 8.82 7.83
N ASN A 28 3.47 9.06 7.60
CA ASN A 28 3.87 10.21 6.79
C ASN A 28 3.45 9.97 5.33
N PRO A 29 2.57 10.80 4.75
CA PRO A 29 2.08 10.59 3.38
C PRO A 29 3.18 10.65 2.33
N ALA A 30 4.20 11.48 2.53
CA ALA A 30 5.36 11.55 1.64
C ALA A 30 6.15 10.25 1.63
N ILE A 31 6.27 9.57 2.77
CA ILE A 31 6.93 8.26 2.84
C ILE A 31 6.10 7.22 2.09
N ALA A 32 4.78 7.23 2.25
CA ALA A 32 3.89 6.32 1.52
C ALA A 32 4.03 6.50 0.00
N ALA A 33 4.08 7.76 -0.47
CA ALA A 33 4.26 8.10 -1.88
C ALA A 33 5.63 7.63 -2.42
N LEU A 34 6.72 7.92 -1.69
CA LEU A 34 8.06 7.51 -2.08
C LEU A 34 8.18 5.99 -2.17
N LEU A 35 7.65 5.27 -1.17
CA LEU A 35 7.62 3.81 -1.20
C LEU A 35 6.89 3.28 -2.43
N ASN A 36 5.71 3.83 -2.74
CA ASN A 36 4.92 3.38 -3.90
C ASN A 36 5.46 3.84 -5.25
N PHE A 37 6.29 4.89 -5.29
CA PHE A 37 6.96 5.34 -6.51
C PHE A 37 8.05 4.35 -6.95
N PHE A 38 8.84 3.85 -5.99
CA PHE A 38 9.95 2.94 -6.27
C PHE A 38 9.54 1.48 -6.35
N VAL A 39 8.59 1.05 -5.52
CA VAL A 39 8.10 -0.34 -5.49
C VAL A 39 6.59 -0.31 -5.35
N TRP A 40 5.90 -0.79 -6.38
CA TRP A 40 4.45 -0.70 -6.42
C TRP A 40 3.86 -1.59 -5.32
N GLY A 41 3.06 -0.99 -4.44
CA GLY A 41 2.38 -1.70 -3.36
C GLY A 41 2.89 -1.40 -1.94
N LEU A 42 4.17 -1.03 -1.78
CA LEU A 42 4.74 -0.77 -0.45
C LEU A 42 4.10 0.42 0.27
N GLY A 43 3.70 1.46 -0.47
CA GLY A 43 3.02 2.62 0.10
C GLY A 43 1.68 2.26 0.76
N TYR A 44 0.90 1.37 0.14
CA TYR A 44 -0.37 0.88 0.69
C TYR A 44 -0.17 0.04 1.94
N ILE A 45 0.84 -0.84 1.94
CA ILE A 45 1.20 -1.65 3.12
C ILE A 45 1.64 -0.74 4.26
N TYR A 46 2.48 0.26 3.98
CA TYR A 46 2.96 1.24 4.97
C TYR A 46 1.84 2.08 5.58
N ALA A 47 0.91 2.57 4.74
CA ALA A 47 -0.29 3.28 5.18
C ALA A 47 -1.30 2.36 5.89
N GLU A 48 -1.06 1.04 5.85
CA GLU A 48 -1.96 -0.01 6.32
C GLU A 48 -3.39 0.13 5.76
N ARG A 49 -3.50 0.63 4.53
CA ARG A 49 -4.74 0.80 3.77
C ARG A 49 -4.62 0.06 2.45
N ARG A 50 -5.66 -0.68 2.07
CA ARG A 50 -5.63 -1.57 0.88
C ARG A 50 -4.46 -2.57 0.90
N VAL A 51 -4.14 -3.11 2.08
CA VAL A 51 -2.97 -4.00 2.28
C VAL A 51 -2.95 -5.19 1.33
N VAL A 52 -4.10 -5.81 1.06
CA VAL A 52 -4.19 -6.94 0.10
C VAL A 52 -3.83 -6.50 -1.31
N PHE A 53 -4.32 -5.33 -1.76
CA PHE A 53 -3.96 -4.77 -3.06
C PHE A 53 -2.46 -4.47 -3.15
N GLY A 54 -1.91 -3.82 -2.12
CA GLY A 54 -0.47 -3.55 -2.04
C GLY A 54 0.37 -4.82 -2.04
N ALA A 55 -0.04 -5.85 -1.30
CA ALA A 55 0.65 -7.14 -1.27
C ALA A 55 0.62 -7.83 -2.64
N LEU A 56 -0.51 -7.80 -3.35
CA LEU A 56 -0.61 -8.36 -4.69
C LEU A 56 0.31 -7.62 -5.68
N LEU A 57 0.39 -6.29 -5.62
CA LEU A 57 1.31 -5.53 -6.47
C LEU A 57 2.77 -5.92 -6.24
N VAL A 58 3.20 -6.00 -4.97
CA VAL A 58 4.57 -6.41 -4.62
C VAL A 58 4.86 -7.84 -5.10
N ILE A 59 3.93 -8.77 -4.89
CA ILE A 59 4.07 -10.15 -5.36
C ILE A 59 4.16 -10.18 -6.89
N SER A 60 3.30 -9.45 -7.60
CA SER A 60 3.34 -9.35 -9.06
C SER A 60 4.67 -8.80 -9.58
N GLU A 61 5.23 -7.79 -8.92
CA GLU A 61 6.54 -7.23 -9.26
C GLU A 61 7.67 -8.22 -9.00
N ILE A 62 7.66 -8.94 -7.88
CA ILE A 62 8.65 -10.01 -7.62
C ILE A 62 8.55 -11.12 -8.67
N LEU A 63 7.33 -11.56 -8.99
CA LEU A 63 7.10 -12.59 -10.00
C LEU A 63 7.55 -12.15 -11.38
N SER A 64 7.38 -10.87 -11.75
CA SER A 64 7.81 -10.38 -13.06
C SER A 64 9.33 -10.48 -13.22
N TYR A 65 10.11 -10.09 -12.20
CA TYR A 65 11.57 -10.24 -12.21
C TYR A 65 12.00 -11.71 -12.19
N LEU A 66 11.32 -12.56 -11.42
CA LEU A 66 11.64 -13.99 -11.33
C LEU A 66 11.36 -14.73 -12.64
N LEU A 67 10.30 -14.33 -13.36
CA LEU A 67 9.90 -14.95 -14.62
C LEU A 67 10.60 -14.36 -15.84
N ALA A 68 11.19 -13.15 -15.74
CA ALA A 68 11.87 -12.48 -16.84
C ALA A 68 12.90 -13.34 -17.59
N PRO A 69 13.77 -14.16 -16.92
CA PRO A 69 14.74 -15.00 -17.61
C PRO A 69 14.13 -16.13 -18.45
N PHE A 70 12.87 -16.49 -18.22
CA PHE A 70 12.17 -17.56 -18.93
C PHE A 70 11.41 -17.06 -20.16
N ILE A 71 11.35 -15.74 -20.36
CA ILE A 71 10.68 -15.13 -21.51
C ILE A 71 11.71 -15.00 -22.65
N PRO A 72 11.45 -15.56 -23.84
CA PRO A 72 12.38 -15.46 -24.96
C PRO A 72 12.64 -13.98 -25.30
N PRO A 73 13.91 -13.60 -25.54
CA PRO A 73 14.24 -12.22 -25.84
C PRO A 73 13.55 -11.76 -27.12
N ILE A 74 12.88 -10.62 -27.07
CA ILE A 74 12.30 -9.98 -28.26
C ILE A 74 13.44 -9.27 -29.00
N GLU A 75 13.57 -9.51 -30.31
CA GLU A 75 14.65 -8.96 -31.14
C GLU A 75 14.69 -7.42 -31.15
N GLU A 76 13.56 -6.75 -30.89
CA GLU A 76 13.46 -5.29 -30.73
C GLU A 76 13.59 -4.78 -29.27
N SER A 77 14.16 -5.58 -28.37
CA SER A 77 14.27 -5.31 -26.93
C SER A 77 14.75 -3.89 -26.59
N GLY A 78 15.71 -3.33 -27.35
CA GLY A 78 16.22 -1.97 -27.12
C GLY A 78 15.19 -0.85 -27.32
N LYS A 79 14.32 -0.95 -28.34
CA LYS A 79 13.23 0.03 -28.57
C LYS A 79 12.12 -0.15 -27.55
N LEU A 80 11.81 -1.40 -27.20
CA LEU A 80 10.79 -1.72 -26.20
C LEU A 80 11.13 -1.12 -24.83
N LEU A 81 12.42 -1.14 -24.46
CA LEU A 81 12.93 -0.59 -23.20
C LEU A 81 12.85 0.95 -23.15
N LEU A 82 13.08 1.62 -24.28
CA LEU A 82 12.92 3.07 -24.43
C LEU A 82 11.46 3.50 -24.27
N TRP A 83 10.51 2.73 -24.80
CA TRP A 83 9.07 3.02 -24.69
C TRP A 83 8.46 2.58 -23.36
N SER A 84 9.04 1.59 -22.68
CA SER A 84 8.54 1.13 -21.38
C SER A 84 8.87 2.11 -20.25
N PHE A 85 9.96 2.87 -20.34
CA PHE A 85 10.36 3.80 -19.28
C PHE A 85 9.33 4.93 -19.03
N PRO A 86 8.84 5.67 -20.04
CA PRO A 86 7.80 6.68 -19.82
C PRO A 86 6.49 6.10 -19.25
N ILE A 87 6.11 4.90 -19.69
CA ILE A 87 4.91 4.20 -19.18
C ILE A 87 5.10 3.83 -17.72
N TRP A 88 6.24 3.24 -17.38
CA TRP A 88 6.60 2.90 -16.01
C TRP A 88 6.63 4.14 -15.13
N LEU A 89 7.23 5.24 -15.57
CA LEU A 89 7.29 6.50 -14.84
C LEU A 89 5.90 7.07 -14.56
N LEU A 90 5.02 7.10 -15.57
CA LEU A 90 3.63 7.56 -15.40
C LEU A 90 2.86 6.68 -14.40
N MET A 91 3.02 5.36 -14.48
CA MET A 91 2.42 4.42 -13.53
C MET A 91 2.94 4.63 -12.11
N SER A 92 4.25 4.83 -11.93
CA SER A 92 4.86 5.11 -10.63
C SER A 92 4.35 6.42 -10.03
N ILE A 93 4.16 7.47 -10.82
CA ILE A 93 3.55 8.73 -10.37
C ILE A 93 2.10 8.50 -9.93
N ALA A 94 1.31 7.76 -10.72
CA ALA A 94 -0.09 7.48 -10.39
C ALA A 94 -0.23 6.70 -9.08
N PHE A 95 0.57 5.64 -8.88
CA PHE A 95 0.55 4.86 -7.64
C PHE A 95 1.10 5.63 -6.44
N ALA A 96 2.13 6.47 -6.63
CA ALA A 96 2.64 7.33 -5.57
C ALA A 96 1.57 8.32 -5.09
N TYR A 97 0.84 8.94 -6.03
CA TYR A 97 -0.24 9.86 -5.71
C TYR A 97 -1.40 9.17 -4.97
N ASP A 98 -1.84 7.99 -5.42
CA ASP A 98 -2.92 7.25 -4.74
C ASP A 98 -2.50 6.80 -3.32
N ALA A 99 -1.26 6.33 -3.13
CA ALA A 99 -0.76 6.00 -1.80
C ALA A 99 -0.60 7.23 -0.88
N TYR A 100 -0.22 8.38 -1.42
CA TYR A 100 -0.19 9.64 -0.68
C TYR A 100 -1.58 9.97 -0.12
N GLN A 101 -2.61 9.90 -0.98
CA GLN A 101 -3.99 10.19 -0.59
C GLN A 101 -4.53 9.19 0.44
N GLU A 102 -4.17 7.92 0.33
CA GLU A 102 -4.56 6.92 1.33
C GLU A 102 -3.85 7.11 2.67
N ALA A 103 -2.65 7.68 2.69
CA ALA A 103 -1.92 7.95 3.92
C ALA A 103 -2.37 9.24 4.66
N LEU A 104 -3.09 10.13 3.99
CA LEU A 104 -3.73 11.32 4.60
C LEU A 104 -4.88 10.95 5.55
#